data_AF-A0A963C2G3-F1
#
_entry.id   AF-A0A963C2G3-F1
#
_cell.length_a   1.000
_cell.length_b   1.000
_cell.length_c   1.000
_cell.angle_alpha   90.00
_cell.angle_beta   90.00
_cell.angle_gamma   90.00
#
_symmetry.space_group_name_H-M   'P 1'
#
loop_
_entity.id
_entity.type
_entity.pdbx_description
1 polymer ?
#
loop_
_entity_poly.entity_id
_entity_poly.type
_entity_poly.pdbx_seq_one_letter_code
_entity_poly.pdbx_strand_id
1 'polypeptide(L)'
;MPPHKQRGAALLIFFLLLVMAGLGYLVSGLSPESVEVRRAQQNQEALLQAREALIGYALQYREQQLAQGQPDRVYGYLPLPDLGHNPSNWTDRNNNPGCKAEGCDAANFAGNALNTTVIGRLPWRTLGLEPLRDGHGECLWYAVSGSHQRQQLVSPMNWDSLSHLDIVVADGTAALTSVLASAHDRPVAVIFSAGPPLPGQDRSTDATYEVTRCGGNYNVANYLDPATATALGGVTNYLAGTNKASGLTDAVTPKALSPQGKVFDTGSAFLPNACQGSNCNLVANDIGLSLTGDALFGAIRKSAYFRTDINAMLDRMTFCLRDQAAASSFTPAAIGGFTPPVDKSAGRIPDDACYDATQNPLGYYDHYKELVFVAKPNSGNFTVNSDANCAGVLLFANQRGSAQQRATAAQKNTPSNYLEGGNLANFTGVGTTFGSVGGPTLFDRIPPQSLEQDIARCIAAGATFTPVESPTLTAEGFGQLVAYDPSTRLLTLGRANVTTGDGASANALFGCAWFAEGRALGNGLRTYFRFQFKNVGGTVGANGFVFTLADALKNNLLVCGAAGSHLGYSGDNGSTP
;
A
#
# COMPACT_ATOMS: atom_id res chain seq x y z
N MET A 1 -59.40 75.86 -19.91
CA MET A 1 -58.89 74.65 -19.23
C MET A 1 -57.43 74.44 -19.64
N PRO A 2 -56.45 74.60 -18.74
CA PRO A 2 -55.09 74.13 -19.00
C PRO A 2 -54.93 72.67 -18.50
N PRO A 3 -54.06 71.85 -19.12
CA PRO A 3 -53.87 70.46 -18.75
C PRO A 3 -52.84 70.31 -17.62
N HIS A 4 -53.15 69.47 -16.64
CA HIS A 4 -52.22 69.12 -15.57
C HIS A 4 -51.06 68.25 -16.11
N LYS A 5 -49.84 68.75 -16.01
CA LYS A 5 -48.60 67.97 -16.19
C LYS A 5 -48.32 67.16 -14.92
N GLN A 6 -48.64 65.87 -14.93
CA GLN A 6 -47.96 64.87 -14.10
C GLN A 6 -47.37 63.80 -15.01
N ARG A 7 -46.07 63.91 -15.31
CA ARG A 7 -45.31 62.90 -16.07
C ARG A 7 -43.98 62.49 -15.42
N GLY A 8 -43.70 62.92 -14.18
CA GLY A 8 -42.47 62.56 -13.45
C GLY A 8 -42.63 61.49 -12.38
N ALA A 9 -43.78 61.41 -11.71
CA ALA A 9 -43.97 60.53 -10.55
C ALA A 9 -44.10 59.04 -10.92
N ALA A 10 -44.73 58.72 -12.06
CA ALA A 10 -44.97 57.33 -12.46
C ALA A 10 -43.67 56.56 -12.80
N LEU A 11 -42.70 57.22 -13.43
CA LEU A 11 -41.40 56.60 -13.77
C LEU A 11 -40.57 56.32 -12.51
N LEU A 12 -40.58 57.25 -11.54
CA LEU A 12 -39.90 57.08 -10.26
C LEU A 12 -40.51 55.93 -9.45
N ILE A 13 -41.83 55.82 -9.41
CA ILE A 13 -42.52 54.72 -8.74
C ILE A 13 -42.18 53.38 -9.40
N PHE A 14 -42.19 53.32 -10.73
CA PHE A 14 -41.85 52.10 -11.46
C PHE A 14 -40.38 51.68 -11.25
N PHE A 15 -39.45 52.64 -11.29
CA PHE A 15 -38.03 52.37 -11.01
C PHE A 15 -37.81 51.90 -9.56
N LEU A 16 -38.51 52.51 -8.61
CA LEU A 16 -38.45 52.12 -7.20
C LEU A 16 -39.00 50.69 -6.98
N LEU A 17 -40.10 50.34 -7.65
CA LEU A 17 -40.64 48.98 -7.63
C LEU A 17 -39.69 47.96 -8.28
N LEU A 18 -39.02 48.30 -9.38
CA LEU A 18 -38.02 47.44 -10.03
C LEU A 18 -36.79 47.23 -9.14
N VAL A 19 -36.29 48.28 -8.50
CA VAL A 19 -35.16 48.19 -7.55
C VAL A 19 -35.55 47.37 -6.33
N MET A 20 -36.75 47.58 -5.77
CA MET A 20 -37.24 46.78 -4.65
C MET A 20 -37.49 45.31 -5.02
N ALA A 21 -37.99 45.02 -6.23
CA ALA A 21 -38.15 43.66 -6.73
C ALA A 21 -36.79 42.98 -6.98
N GLY A 22 -35.83 43.71 -7.55
CA GLY A 22 -34.46 43.23 -7.76
C GLY A 22 -33.72 42.95 -6.44
N LEU A 23 -33.82 43.85 -5.47
CA LEU A 23 -33.31 43.64 -4.11
C LEU A 23 -34.04 42.50 -3.40
N GLY A 24 -35.35 42.40 -3.53
CA GLY A 24 -36.15 41.31 -2.98
C GLY A 24 -35.73 39.95 -3.51
N TYR A 25 -35.47 39.84 -4.82
CA TYR A 25 -34.94 38.63 -5.45
C TYR A 25 -33.53 38.29 -4.93
N LEU A 26 -32.64 39.29 -4.82
CA LEU A 26 -31.27 39.09 -4.34
C LEU A 26 -31.22 38.70 -2.85
N VAL A 27 -32.08 39.29 -2.02
CA VAL A 27 -32.26 38.96 -0.60
C VAL A 27 -32.91 37.59 -0.42
N SER A 28 -33.84 37.18 -1.30
CA SER A 28 -34.44 35.84 -1.27
C SER A 28 -33.42 34.72 -1.54
N GLY A 29 -32.31 35.02 -2.24
CA GLY A 29 -31.19 34.10 -2.43
C GLY A 29 -30.23 34.01 -1.24
N LEU A 30 -30.37 34.86 -0.22
CA LEU A 30 -29.54 34.95 0.99
C LEU A 30 -30.24 34.37 2.23
N SER A 31 -31.13 33.40 2.07
CA SER A 31 -31.72 32.72 3.23
C SER A 31 -30.61 32.01 4.04
N PRO A 32 -30.76 31.90 5.38
CA PRO A 32 -29.79 31.16 6.21
C PRO A 32 -29.58 29.72 5.72
N GLU A 33 -30.64 29.11 5.18
CA GLU A 33 -30.60 27.78 4.58
C GLU A 33 -29.73 27.72 3.32
N SER A 34 -29.84 28.70 2.40
CA SER A 34 -29.04 28.72 1.17
C SER A 34 -27.55 28.94 1.48
N VAL A 35 -27.23 29.73 2.49
CA VAL A 35 -25.86 29.95 2.98
C VAL A 35 -25.29 28.67 3.57
N GLU A 36 -26.05 27.97 4.42
CA GLU A 36 -25.60 26.72 5.04
C GLU A 36 -25.38 25.62 4.00
N VAL A 37 -26.28 25.49 3.01
CA VAL A 37 -26.11 24.56 1.88
C VAL A 37 -24.83 24.87 1.09
N ARG A 38 -24.54 26.14 0.81
CA ARG A 38 -23.29 26.54 0.14
C ARG A 38 -22.06 26.18 0.97
N ARG A 39 -22.09 26.41 2.28
CA ARG A 39 -20.98 26.04 3.18
C ARG A 39 -20.77 24.53 3.21
N ALA A 40 -21.85 23.76 3.29
CA ALA A 40 -21.79 22.31 3.26
C ALA A 40 -21.18 21.77 1.94
N GLN A 41 -21.57 22.36 0.81
CA GLN A 41 -20.96 22.03 -0.49
C GLN A 41 -19.46 22.36 -0.51
N GLN A 42 -19.06 23.54 -0.06
CA GLN A 42 -17.65 23.93 0.02
C GLN A 42 -16.85 23.00 0.95
N ASN A 43 -17.40 22.61 2.09
CA ASN A 43 -16.79 21.63 3.00
C ASN A 43 -16.55 20.32 2.27
N GLN A 44 -17.56 19.79 1.58
CA GLN A 44 -17.47 18.52 0.87
C GLN A 44 -16.41 18.56 -0.23
N GLU A 45 -16.38 19.63 -1.04
CA GLU A 45 -15.39 19.82 -2.10
C GLU A 45 -13.96 19.87 -1.55
N ALA A 46 -13.74 20.67 -0.50
CA ALA A 46 -12.43 20.79 0.15
C ALA A 46 -11.97 19.46 0.78
N LEU A 47 -12.86 18.76 1.48
CA LEU A 47 -12.55 17.47 2.10
C LEU A 47 -12.22 16.41 1.05
N LEU A 48 -13.00 16.33 -0.03
CA LEU A 48 -12.74 15.40 -1.13
C LEU A 48 -11.39 15.69 -1.79
N GLN A 49 -11.08 16.96 -2.08
CA GLN A 49 -9.80 17.33 -2.68
C GLN A 49 -8.61 16.96 -1.76
N ALA A 50 -8.73 17.17 -0.45
CA ALA A 50 -7.72 16.75 0.52
C ALA A 50 -7.52 15.23 0.54
N ARG A 51 -8.61 14.45 0.53
CA ARG A 51 -8.54 12.98 0.49
C ARG A 51 -7.87 12.47 -0.77
N GLU A 52 -8.23 13.00 -1.94
CA GLU A 52 -7.61 12.59 -3.21
C GLU A 52 -6.11 12.96 -3.25
N ALA A 53 -5.72 14.08 -2.65
CA ALA A 53 -4.30 14.45 -2.54
C ALA A 53 -3.51 13.50 -1.61
N LEU A 54 -4.11 13.04 -0.50
CA LEU A 54 -3.50 12.02 0.36
C LEU A 54 -3.33 10.68 -0.37
N ILE A 55 -4.30 10.27 -1.18
CA ILE A 55 -4.18 9.09 -2.04
C ILE A 55 -3.06 9.30 -3.08
N GLY A 56 -3.02 10.46 -3.73
CA GLY A 56 -1.97 10.82 -4.69
C GLY A 56 -0.57 10.77 -4.08
N TYR A 57 -0.43 11.24 -2.83
CA TYR A 57 0.80 11.13 -2.06
C TYR A 57 1.22 9.67 -1.85
N ALA A 58 0.30 8.83 -1.36
CA ALA A 58 0.58 7.42 -1.09
C ALA A 58 1.00 6.66 -2.36
N LEU A 59 0.44 7.02 -3.51
CA LEU A 59 0.79 6.46 -4.82
C LEU A 59 2.20 6.81 -5.30
N GLN A 60 2.79 7.89 -4.79
CA GLN A 60 4.15 8.32 -5.17
C GLN A 60 5.18 8.02 -4.08
N TYR A 61 4.73 7.78 -2.84
CA TYR A 61 5.57 7.61 -1.66
C TYR A 61 6.75 6.69 -1.92
N ARG A 62 6.49 5.46 -2.38
CA ARG A 62 7.51 4.43 -2.58
C ARG A 62 8.61 4.87 -3.55
N GLU A 63 8.23 5.45 -4.69
CA GLU A 63 9.15 5.87 -5.73
C GLU A 63 9.98 7.08 -5.28
N GLN A 64 9.37 8.00 -4.54
CA GLN A 64 10.08 9.13 -3.92
C GLN A 64 11.10 8.65 -2.89
N GLN A 65 10.75 7.66 -2.06
CA GLN A 65 11.69 7.08 -1.09
C GLN A 65 12.84 6.35 -1.78
N LEU A 66 12.56 5.63 -2.88
CA LEU A 66 13.61 5.02 -3.70
C LEU A 66 14.61 6.06 -4.21
N ALA A 67 14.11 7.16 -4.77
CA ALA A 67 14.93 8.26 -5.27
C ALA A 67 15.77 8.92 -4.17
N GLN A 68 15.32 8.85 -2.91
CA GLN A 68 16.03 9.36 -1.73
C GLN A 68 16.97 8.31 -1.09
N GLY A 69 17.17 7.15 -1.73
CA GLY A 69 18.07 6.11 -1.23
C GLY A 69 17.49 5.27 -0.09
N GLN A 70 16.16 5.22 0.04
CA GLN A 70 15.44 4.37 0.99
C GLN A 70 14.63 3.30 0.25
N PRO A 71 15.31 2.27 -0.31
CA PRO A 71 14.69 1.33 -1.22
C PRO A 71 13.86 0.25 -0.51
N ASP A 72 13.90 0.16 0.83
CA ASP A 72 13.18 -0.79 1.69
C ASP A 72 11.75 -0.35 2.04
N ARG A 73 11.36 0.88 1.65
CA ARG A 73 10.03 1.42 1.92
C ARG A 73 8.98 0.72 1.06
N VAL A 74 7.71 0.74 1.48
CA VAL A 74 6.56 0.23 0.70
C VAL A 74 5.45 1.27 0.60
N TYR A 75 4.46 1.03 -0.26
CA TYR A 75 3.25 1.85 -0.36
C TYR A 75 2.38 1.72 0.91
N GLY A 76 1.53 2.72 1.18
CA GLY A 76 0.55 2.69 2.28
C GLY A 76 0.79 3.72 3.38
N TYR A 77 1.96 4.34 3.44
CA TYR A 77 2.25 5.41 4.39
C TYR A 77 1.76 6.77 3.91
N LEU A 78 1.30 7.59 4.85
CA LEU A 78 0.76 8.92 4.66
C LEU A 78 1.65 9.98 5.33
N PRO A 79 1.61 11.25 4.86
CA PRO A 79 2.39 12.31 5.49
C PRO A 79 1.89 12.53 6.91
N LEU A 80 2.77 13.04 7.77
CA LEU A 80 2.32 13.61 9.04
C LEU A 80 1.56 14.92 8.78
N PRO A 81 0.67 15.35 9.69
CA PRO A 81 0.08 16.68 9.59
C PRO A 81 1.15 17.77 9.75
N ASP A 82 0.75 18.99 9.37
CA ASP A 82 1.42 20.22 9.76
C ASP A 82 1.16 20.50 11.26
N LEU A 83 2.24 20.48 12.05
CA LEU A 83 2.27 20.69 13.50
C LEU A 83 2.75 22.07 13.92
N GLY A 84 2.95 22.97 12.95
CA GLY A 84 3.43 24.34 13.10
C GLY A 84 4.94 24.46 13.14
N HIS A 85 5.47 25.39 12.35
CA HIS A 85 6.88 25.77 12.38
C HIS A 85 7.14 26.79 13.48
N ASN A 86 8.05 26.47 14.40
CA ASN A 86 8.55 27.44 15.36
C ASN A 86 10.02 27.78 15.06
N PRO A 87 10.31 28.96 14.45
CA PRO A 87 11.67 29.34 14.08
C PRO A 87 12.56 29.65 15.30
N SER A 88 11.97 29.89 16.47
CA SER A 88 12.66 30.27 17.70
C SER A 88 13.00 29.09 18.62
N ASN A 89 12.57 27.87 18.28
CA ASN A 89 12.66 26.72 19.17
C ASN A 89 13.32 25.51 18.52
N TRP A 90 14.29 24.92 19.21
CA TRP A 90 14.95 23.68 18.81
C TRP A 90 14.03 22.45 18.84
N THR A 91 12.92 22.49 19.59
CA THR A 91 11.90 21.43 19.63
C THR A 91 10.78 21.65 18.60
N ASP A 92 11.07 22.35 17.51
CA ASP A 92 10.16 22.51 16.38
C ASP A 92 9.66 21.14 15.88
N ARG A 93 8.34 21.05 15.62
CA ARG A 93 7.70 19.80 15.21
C ARG A 93 7.50 19.72 13.71
N ASN A 94 7.56 20.83 12.99
CA ASN A 94 7.67 20.87 11.53
C ASN A 94 9.13 20.90 11.07
N ASN A 95 9.89 19.92 11.55
CA ASN A 95 11.33 19.87 11.35
C ASN A 95 11.76 19.14 10.07
N ASN A 96 10.88 19.00 9.07
CA ASN A 96 11.21 18.34 7.80
C ASN A 96 12.30 19.14 7.04
N PRO A 97 13.50 18.58 6.80
CA PRO A 97 14.60 19.31 6.18
C PRO A 97 14.29 19.88 4.79
N GLY A 98 13.37 19.26 4.05
CA GLY A 98 12.98 19.70 2.70
C GLY A 98 11.85 20.75 2.67
N CYS A 99 11.12 20.94 3.77
CA CYS A 99 9.97 21.83 3.84
C CYS A 99 9.64 22.10 5.32
N LYS A 100 9.97 23.29 5.83
CA LYS A 100 9.68 23.66 7.23
C LYS A 100 8.54 24.65 7.39
N ALA A 101 8.10 25.31 6.32
CA ALA A 101 7.08 26.35 6.38
C ALA A 101 5.69 25.82 6.79
N GLU A 102 4.76 26.73 7.13
CA GLU A 102 3.33 26.39 7.24
C GLU A 102 2.84 25.66 5.99
N GLY A 103 2.10 24.57 6.20
CA GLY A 103 1.60 23.66 5.18
C GLY A 103 2.53 22.50 4.84
N CYS A 104 3.73 22.43 5.42
CA CYS A 104 4.60 21.27 5.28
C CYS A 104 4.23 20.19 6.31
N ASP A 105 4.43 18.94 5.95
CA ASP A 105 4.33 17.82 6.90
C ASP A 105 5.46 17.84 7.93
N ALA A 106 5.15 17.41 9.14
CA ALA A 106 6.16 17.15 10.16
C ALA A 106 7.11 16.00 9.76
N ALA A 107 8.35 16.06 10.24
CA ALA A 107 9.24 14.90 10.27
C ALA A 107 9.21 14.26 11.66
N ASN A 108 10.25 13.52 12.05
CA ASN A 108 10.28 12.90 13.37
C ASN A 108 10.41 13.97 14.47
N PHE A 109 9.45 14.03 15.39
CA PHE A 109 9.38 15.04 16.45
C PHE A 109 9.35 14.40 17.85
N ALA A 110 9.60 15.19 18.89
CA ALA A 110 9.58 14.71 20.28
C ALA A 110 8.20 14.16 20.67
N GLY A 111 8.14 12.89 21.10
CA GLY A 111 6.89 12.18 21.38
C GLY A 111 6.28 11.46 20.18
N ASN A 112 6.94 11.51 19.01
CA ASN A 112 6.63 10.59 17.92
C ASN A 112 7.29 9.22 18.15
N ALA A 113 6.52 8.15 18.01
CA ALA A 113 6.95 6.77 18.19
C ALA A 113 6.09 5.85 17.31
N LEU A 114 6.44 4.55 17.25
CA LEU A 114 5.57 3.55 16.65
C LEU A 114 4.17 3.64 17.28
N ASN A 115 3.15 3.49 16.46
CA ASN A 115 1.75 3.51 16.88
C ASN A 115 1.25 4.87 17.43
N THR A 116 1.99 5.97 17.25
CA THR A 116 1.53 7.31 17.59
C THR A 116 0.62 7.87 16.50
N THR A 117 -0.67 8.04 16.82
CA THR A 117 -1.60 8.83 15.99
C THR A 117 -1.27 10.31 16.14
N VAL A 118 -1.37 11.05 15.04
CA VAL A 118 -1.05 12.48 15.00
C VAL A 118 -2.17 13.25 14.33
N ILE A 119 -2.56 14.37 14.92
CA ILE A 119 -3.58 15.30 14.44
C ILE A 119 -2.96 16.70 14.36
N GLY A 120 -3.14 17.35 13.23
CA GLY A 120 -2.68 18.72 12.99
C GLY A 120 -3.35 19.29 11.75
N ARG A 121 -2.81 20.38 11.20
CA ARG A 121 -3.35 20.94 9.96
C ARG A 121 -3.02 20.04 8.78
N LEU A 122 -3.86 20.09 7.74
CA LEU A 122 -3.58 19.42 6.48
C LEU A 122 -2.25 19.96 5.91
N PRO A 123 -1.26 19.10 5.59
CA PRO A 123 0.05 19.54 5.08
C PRO A 123 -0.05 19.88 3.59
N TRP A 124 -0.80 20.94 3.26
CA TRP A 124 -1.19 21.31 1.90
C TRP A 124 0.00 21.56 0.97
N ARG A 125 1.13 22.10 1.45
CA ARG A 125 2.35 22.27 0.63
C ARG A 125 2.97 20.94 0.27
N THR A 126 3.11 20.03 1.24
CA THR A 126 3.62 18.68 1.01
C THR A 126 2.72 17.92 0.02
N LEU A 127 1.41 18.18 0.06
CA LEU A 127 0.44 17.58 -0.86
C LEU A 127 0.34 18.28 -2.22
N GLY A 128 1.10 19.36 -2.47
CA GLY A 128 1.06 20.10 -3.73
C GLY A 128 -0.27 20.84 -3.96
N LEU A 129 -0.94 21.25 -2.89
CA LEU A 129 -2.20 21.99 -2.89
C LEU A 129 -1.98 23.46 -2.52
N GLU A 130 -3.00 24.29 -2.74
CA GLU A 130 -3.17 25.54 -1.99
C GLU A 130 -3.86 25.26 -0.64
N PRO A 131 -3.81 26.19 0.33
CA PRO A 131 -4.51 26.02 1.61
C PRO A 131 -6.02 25.87 1.39
N LEU A 132 -6.52 24.64 1.53
CA LEU A 132 -7.95 24.33 1.42
C LEU A 132 -8.68 24.86 2.65
N ARG A 133 -9.82 25.51 2.42
CA ARG A 133 -10.65 26.11 3.47
C ARG A 133 -12.06 25.57 3.45
N ASP A 134 -12.58 25.35 4.64
CA ASP A 134 -13.98 25.02 4.83
C ASP A 134 -14.90 26.23 4.60
N GLY A 135 -16.21 26.02 4.64
CA GLY A 135 -17.25 27.02 4.42
C GLY A 135 -17.30 28.13 5.48
N HIS A 136 -16.52 28.01 6.54
CA HIS A 136 -16.33 29.04 7.56
C HIS A 136 -14.97 29.74 7.43
N GLY A 137 -14.17 29.37 6.42
CA GLY A 137 -12.88 29.97 6.12
C GLY A 137 -11.71 29.33 6.86
N GLU A 138 -11.92 28.25 7.62
CA GLU A 138 -10.88 27.58 8.38
C GLU A 138 -10.10 26.60 7.51
N CYS A 139 -8.78 26.52 7.74
CA CYS A 139 -7.98 25.48 7.09
C CYS A 139 -8.35 24.10 7.64
N LEU A 140 -8.29 23.09 6.76
CA LEU A 140 -8.62 21.72 7.14
C LEU A 140 -7.63 21.15 8.15
N TRP A 141 -8.15 20.33 9.07
CA TRP A 141 -7.36 19.51 9.98
C TRP A 141 -7.30 18.07 9.48
N TYR A 142 -6.31 17.32 9.95
CA TYR A 142 -6.00 16.00 9.45
C TYR A 142 -5.43 15.14 10.57
N ALA A 143 -6.09 14.01 10.80
CA ALA A 143 -5.62 12.94 11.66
C ALA A 143 -5.05 11.80 10.81
N VAL A 144 -3.83 11.37 11.12
CA VAL A 144 -3.20 10.18 10.56
C VAL A 144 -3.07 9.10 11.62
N SER A 145 -3.52 7.90 11.27
CA SER A 145 -3.42 6.73 12.12
C SER A 145 -1.97 6.39 12.43
N GLY A 146 -1.72 5.98 13.68
CA GLY A 146 -0.38 5.63 14.13
C GLY A 146 0.27 4.45 13.39
N SER A 147 -0.54 3.60 12.76
CA SER A 147 -0.03 2.51 11.90
C SER A 147 0.34 2.95 10.49
N HIS A 148 -0.11 4.13 10.03
CA HIS A 148 0.03 4.59 8.64
C HIS A 148 0.87 5.86 8.48
N GLN A 149 1.48 6.39 9.54
CA GLN A 149 2.37 7.54 9.43
C GLN A 149 3.73 7.19 8.79
N ARG A 150 4.31 8.13 8.05
CA ARG A 150 5.55 7.90 7.29
C ARG A 150 6.88 8.02 8.04
N GLN A 151 6.87 8.39 9.31
CA GLN A 151 8.11 8.59 10.07
C GLN A 151 8.42 7.37 10.94
N GLN A 152 7.43 6.91 11.71
CA GLN A 152 7.53 5.74 12.56
C GLN A 152 6.77 4.57 11.92
N LEU A 153 7.49 3.79 11.11
CA LEU A 153 6.91 2.82 10.19
C LEU A 153 6.55 1.52 10.90
N VAL A 154 5.25 1.21 10.96
CA VAL A 154 4.73 -0.04 11.53
C VAL A 154 4.69 -1.12 10.44
N SER A 155 5.10 -2.34 10.79
CA SER A 155 5.03 -3.51 9.90
C SER A 155 4.06 -4.56 10.48
N PRO A 156 3.29 -5.29 9.65
CA PRO A 156 3.20 -5.18 8.19
C PRO A 156 2.46 -3.93 7.72
N MET A 157 2.68 -3.55 6.44
CA MET A 157 2.03 -2.43 5.76
C MET A 157 1.44 -2.93 4.44
N ASN A 158 0.18 -3.34 4.51
CA ASN A 158 -0.61 -3.85 3.39
C ASN A 158 -2.10 -3.57 3.66
N TRP A 159 -2.99 -4.08 2.81
CA TRP A 159 -4.44 -3.88 2.98
C TRP A 159 -5.03 -4.48 4.26
N ASP A 160 -4.35 -5.41 4.94
CA ASP A 160 -4.72 -6.00 6.23
C ASP A 160 -4.16 -5.24 7.45
N SER A 161 -3.39 -4.15 7.24
CA SER A 161 -2.86 -3.33 8.32
C SER A 161 -3.99 -2.59 9.04
N LEU A 162 -4.26 -2.98 10.29
CA LEU A 162 -5.30 -2.36 11.09
C LEU A 162 -4.97 -0.90 11.42
N SER A 163 -5.98 -0.05 11.28
CA SER A 163 -5.88 1.34 11.69
C SER A 163 -6.26 1.55 13.17
N HIS A 164 -5.76 2.62 13.76
CA HIS A 164 -5.92 2.99 15.16
C HIS A 164 -6.97 4.08 15.38
N LEU A 165 -7.81 4.38 14.38
CA LEU A 165 -8.91 5.35 14.50
C LEU A 165 -10.24 4.60 14.52
N ASP A 166 -11.17 5.00 15.37
CA ASP A 166 -12.52 4.45 15.46
C ASP A 166 -13.54 5.57 15.31
N ILE A 167 -14.48 5.42 14.39
CA ILE A 167 -15.51 6.44 14.16
C ILE A 167 -16.70 6.11 15.03
N VAL A 168 -17.11 7.08 15.85
CA VAL A 168 -18.28 6.96 16.71
C VAL A 168 -19.33 8.01 16.35
N VAL A 169 -20.60 7.69 16.55
CA VAL A 169 -21.74 8.56 16.28
C VAL A 169 -22.71 8.62 17.45
N ALA A 170 -23.53 9.67 17.46
CA ALA A 170 -24.64 9.80 18.38
C ALA A 170 -25.72 8.76 18.05
N ASP A 171 -26.09 7.94 19.03
CA ASP A 171 -27.08 6.87 18.89
C ASP A 171 -28.44 7.19 19.52
N GLY A 172 -28.63 8.43 19.98
CA GLY A 172 -29.82 8.85 20.71
C GLY A 172 -29.81 8.48 22.20
N THR A 173 -28.73 7.91 22.72
CA THR A 173 -28.47 7.73 24.15
C THR A 173 -27.42 8.75 24.64
N ALA A 174 -27.11 8.75 25.93
CA ALA A 174 -26.01 9.53 26.50
C ALA A 174 -24.61 8.97 26.15
N ALA A 175 -24.52 8.04 25.19
CA ALA A 175 -23.28 7.43 24.73
C ALA A 175 -23.07 7.69 23.22
N LEU A 176 -21.81 7.58 22.80
CA LEU A 176 -21.46 7.46 21.40
C LEU A 176 -21.18 5.99 21.11
N THR A 177 -21.62 5.49 19.96
CA THR A 177 -21.36 4.11 19.51
C THR A 177 -20.43 4.11 18.31
N SER A 178 -19.55 3.10 18.23
CA SER A 178 -18.82 2.85 16.99
C SER A 178 -19.82 2.55 15.86
N VAL A 179 -19.56 3.10 14.68
CA VAL A 179 -20.32 2.80 13.44
C VAL A 179 -19.66 1.74 12.58
N LEU A 180 -18.46 1.30 12.96
CA LEU A 180 -17.65 0.41 12.16
C LEU A 180 -18.08 -1.04 12.41
N ALA A 181 -18.30 -1.80 11.33
CA ALA A 181 -18.70 -3.20 11.43
C ALA A 181 -17.52 -4.10 11.80
N SER A 182 -16.30 -3.73 11.38
CA SER A 182 -15.06 -4.43 11.66
C SER A 182 -13.91 -3.47 11.95
N ALA A 183 -12.87 -3.99 12.63
CA ALA A 183 -11.60 -3.28 12.81
C ALA A 183 -10.91 -2.92 11.49
N HIS A 184 -11.24 -3.60 10.39
CA HIS A 184 -10.74 -3.29 9.04
C HIS A 184 -11.42 -2.06 8.40
N ASP A 185 -12.60 -1.66 8.88
CA ASP A 185 -13.30 -0.46 8.39
C ASP A 185 -12.72 0.83 9.00
N ARG A 186 -11.80 0.69 9.97
CA ARG A 186 -11.16 1.80 10.65
C ARG A 186 -10.41 2.68 9.68
N PRO A 187 -10.66 4.01 9.68
CA PRO A 187 -10.00 4.90 8.74
C PRO A 187 -8.51 5.01 9.04
N VAL A 188 -7.68 4.98 8.01
CA VAL A 188 -6.23 5.26 8.11
C VAL A 188 -5.96 6.75 8.30
N ALA A 189 -6.92 7.59 7.91
CA ALA A 189 -6.93 9.02 8.15
C ALA A 189 -8.33 9.60 8.20
N VAL A 190 -8.48 10.72 8.91
CA VAL A 190 -9.70 11.53 8.91
C VAL A 190 -9.31 12.98 8.65
N ILE A 191 -9.91 13.61 7.64
CA ILE A 191 -9.76 15.04 7.35
C ILE A 191 -10.97 15.75 7.96
N PHE A 192 -10.78 16.86 8.65
CA PHE A 192 -11.83 17.61 9.35
C PHE A 192 -11.98 19.03 8.79
N SER A 193 -13.23 19.45 8.63
CA SER A 193 -13.66 20.84 8.70
C SER A 193 -14.03 21.13 10.15
N ALA A 194 -13.41 22.18 10.72
CA ALA A 194 -13.56 22.56 12.12
C ALA A 194 -14.81 23.43 12.39
N GLY A 195 -15.49 23.90 11.34
CA GLY A 195 -16.68 24.73 11.47
C GLY A 195 -16.44 26.04 12.25
N PRO A 196 -17.51 26.70 12.73
CA PRO A 196 -17.38 27.88 13.57
C PRO A 196 -16.89 27.50 14.99
N PRO A 197 -16.19 28.40 15.71
CA PRO A 197 -15.70 28.11 17.07
C PRO A 197 -16.83 27.78 18.05
N LEU A 198 -16.66 26.71 18.84
CA LEU A 198 -17.50 26.42 19.99
C LEU A 198 -17.05 27.19 21.24
N PRO A 199 -17.93 27.34 22.27
CA PRO A 199 -17.53 27.94 23.54
C PRO A 199 -16.28 27.29 24.14
N GLY A 200 -15.30 28.12 24.52
CA GLY A 200 -14.02 27.68 25.07
C GLY A 200 -12.90 27.44 24.05
N GLN A 201 -13.21 27.47 22.75
CA GLN A 201 -12.20 27.41 21.69
C GLN A 201 -11.60 28.79 21.41
N ASP A 202 -10.31 28.97 21.68
CA ASP A 202 -9.58 30.20 21.35
C ASP A 202 -8.73 29.99 20.08
N ARG A 203 -9.19 30.57 18.96
CA ARG A 203 -8.50 30.52 17.66
C ARG A 203 -7.63 31.76 17.40
N SER A 204 -7.30 32.53 18.44
CA SER A 204 -6.38 33.67 18.32
C SER A 204 -5.01 33.24 17.80
N THR A 205 -4.35 34.16 17.10
CA THR A 205 -3.04 33.93 16.50
C THR A 205 -1.98 33.75 17.57
N ASP A 206 -1.24 32.63 17.49
CA ASP A 206 -0.13 32.34 18.37
C ASP A 206 1.19 32.88 17.77
N ALA A 207 1.88 33.76 18.51
CA ALA A 207 3.17 34.32 18.10
C ALA A 207 4.31 33.28 18.07
N THR A 208 4.07 32.09 18.62
CA THR A 208 5.04 30.97 18.68
C THR A 208 5.26 30.31 17.32
N TYR A 209 4.26 30.32 16.45
CA TYR A 209 4.27 29.59 15.19
C TYR A 209 4.16 30.53 13.99
N GLU A 210 4.86 30.21 12.91
CA GLU A 210 4.65 30.90 11.64
C GLU A 210 3.30 30.50 11.04
N VAL A 211 2.40 31.48 10.92
CA VAL A 211 1.07 31.34 10.33
C VAL A 211 0.86 32.42 9.27
N THR A 212 1.12 32.07 8.01
CA THR A 212 1.09 32.99 6.85
C THR A 212 -0.23 32.96 6.09
N ARG A 213 -0.92 31.82 6.07
CA ARG A 213 -2.14 31.59 5.31
C ARG A 213 -3.29 31.18 6.22
N CYS A 214 -3.11 30.21 7.11
CA CYS A 214 -4.23 29.64 7.86
C CYS A 214 -4.59 30.45 9.13
N GLY A 215 -3.69 31.31 9.62
CA GLY A 215 -3.91 32.14 10.82
C GLY A 215 -3.99 31.31 12.11
N GLY A 216 -4.45 31.93 13.20
CA GLY A 216 -4.72 31.27 14.49
C GLY A 216 -3.53 30.52 15.11
N ASN A 217 -3.80 29.39 15.77
CA ASN A 217 -2.80 28.59 16.49
C ASN A 217 -2.86 27.08 16.12
N TYR A 218 -1.93 26.30 16.67
CA TYR A 218 -1.76 24.86 16.38
C TYR A 218 -2.27 23.94 17.50
N ASN A 219 -3.05 24.44 18.46
CA ASN A 219 -3.67 23.61 19.48
C ASN A 219 -4.95 22.98 18.93
N VAL A 220 -4.95 21.66 18.72
CA VAL A 220 -6.06 20.93 18.08
C VAL A 220 -7.39 21.16 18.81
N ALA A 221 -7.37 21.21 20.15
CA ALA A 221 -8.59 21.37 20.96
C ALA A 221 -9.27 22.75 20.80
N ASN A 222 -8.57 23.74 20.25
CA ASN A 222 -9.15 25.05 19.92
C ASN A 222 -9.91 25.05 18.59
N TYR A 223 -9.88 23.93 17.85
CA TYR A 223 -10.52 23.81 16.55
C TYR A 223 -11.46 22.63 16.50
N LEU A 224 -11.00 21.47 16.98
CA LEU A 224 -11.74 20.22 16.92
C LEU A 224 -12.41 19.89 18.25
N ASP A 225 -13.57 19.30 18.15
CA ASP A 225 -14.55 19.12 19.20
C ASP A 225 -14.36 17.83 20.00
N PRO A 226 -14.94 17.78 21.22
CA PRO A 226 -15.50 18.90 21.95
C PRO A 226 -14.38 19.68 22.66
N ALA A 227 -14.50 21.01 22.72
CA ALA A 227 -13.56 21.85 23.48
C ALA A 227 -13.30 21.34 24.92
N THR A 228 -14.31 20.72 25.55
CA THR A 228 -14.21 20.04 26.84
C THR A 228 -14.51 18.56 26.69
N ALA A 229 -13.59 17.68 27.08
CA ALA A 229 -13.69 16.23 26.86
C ALA A 229 -14.98 15.58 27.40
N THR A 230 -15.53 16.08 28.52
CA THR A 230 -16.76 15.54 29.12
C THR A 230 -18.01 15.85 28.30
N ALA A 231 -17.98 16.82 27.38
CA ALA A 231 -19.16 17.26 26.63
C ALA A 231 -19.64 16.25 25.57
N LEU A 232 -18.82 15.26 25.20
CA LEU A 232 -19.20 14.12 24.35
C LEU A 232 -18.85 12.78 25.04
N GLY A 233 -19.14 12.68 26.35
CA GLY A 233 -18.92 11.43 27.08
C GLY A 233 -17.46 10.97 27.12
N GLY A 234 -16.50 11.89 26.99
CA GLY A 234 -15.07 11.59 26.97
C GLY A 234 -14.47 11.43 25.56
N VAL A 235 -15.28 11.38 24.51
CA VAL A 235 -14.78 11.32 23.13
C VAL A 235 -14.31 12.71 22.69
N THR A 236 -13.13 12.75 22.06
CA THR A 236 -12.55 14.00 21.55
C THR A 236 -11.90 13.81 20.20
N ASN A 237 -11.93 14.83 19.35
CA ASN A 237 -11.23 14.88 18.07
C ASN A 237 -9.77 15.42 18.22
N TYR A 238 -9.20 15.30 19.42
CA TYR A 238 -7.81 15.66 19.74
C TYR A 238 -7.18 14.67 20.72
N LEU A 239 -5.87 14.78 20.94
CA LEU A 239 -5.09 13.82 21.72
C LEU A 239 -4.50 14.46 22.99
N ALA A 240 -3.76 13.68 23.78
CA ALA A 240 -3.23 14.11 25.07
C ALA A 240 -1.88 14.86 24.99
N GLY A 241 -1.09 14.62 23.94
CA GLY A 241 0.25 15.16 23.78
C GLY A 241 0.31 16.67 23.56
N THR A 242 1.50 17.19 23.27
CA THR A 242 1.73 18.63 23.04
C THR A 242 0.75 19.20 22.02
N ASN A 243 0.14 20.34 22.35
CA ASN A 243 -0.91 21.00 21.55
C ASN A 243 -2.10 20.09 21.21
N LYS A 244 -2.32 19.05 22.02
CA LYS A 244 -3.36 18.03 21.81
C LYS A 244 -3.24 17.32 20.45
N ALA A 245 -2.01 17.24 19.92
CA ALA A 245 -1.73 16.82 18.55
C ALA A 245 -1.29 15.37 18.40
N SER A 246 -0.84 14.69 19.45
CA SER A 246 -0.33 13.32 19.32
C SER A 246 -0.63 12.45 20.53
N GLY A 247 -0.64 11.15 20.33
CA GLY A 247 -0.85 10.16 21.37
C GLY A 247 -0.63 8.74 20.88
N LEU A 248 -0.15 7.87 21.78
CA LEU A 248 -0.09 6.44 21.51
C LEU A 248 -1.52 5.90 21.35
N THR A 249 -1.69 5.08 20.33
CA THR A 249 -2.95 4.43 19.95
C THR A 249 -2.61 3.07 19.41
N ASP A 250 -3.51 2.10 19.40
CA ASP A 250 -3.24 0.83 18.71
C ASP A 250 -4.54 0.20 18.20
N ALA A 251 -4.43 -0.97 17.57
CA ALA A 251 -5.57 -1.69 17.05
C ALA A 251 -6.49 -2.28 18.14
N VAL A 252 -6.04 -2.38 19.39
CA VAL A 252 -6.86 -2.87 20.53
C VAL A 252 -7.55 -1.70 21.23
N THR A 253 -6.84 -0.59 21.42
CA THR A 253 -7.33 0.68 21.98
C THR A 253 -7.23 1.77 20.90
N PRO A 254 -8.13 1.77 19.92
CA PRO A 254 -8.16 2.80 18.89
C PRO A 254 -8.64 4.14 19.48
N LYS A 255 -8.26 5.23 18.82
CA LYS A 255 -8.75 6.57 19.12
C LYS A 255 -10.16 6.76 18.54
N ALA A 256 -11.15 6.83 19.43
CA ALA A 256 -12.51 7.24 19.07
C ALA A 256 -12.54 8.71 18.60
N LEU A 257 -13.23 8.97 17.48
CA LEU A 257 -13.43 10.28 16.85
C LEU A 257 -14.91 10.44 16.46
N SER A 258 -15.45 11.65 16.59
CA SER A 258 -16.83 12.01 16.20
C SER A 258 -16.83 13.07 15.09
N PRO A 259 -16.71 12.67 13.81
CA PRO A 259 -16.66 13.58 12.65
C PRO A 259 -18.04 13.89 12.01
N GLN A 260 -19.14 13.76 12.76
CA GLN A 260 -20.51 13.72 12.22
C GLN A 260 -21.18 15.09 12.00
N GLY A 261 -20.49 16.19 12.29
CA GLY A 261 -21.03 17.54 12.27
C GLY A 261 -21.71 17.91 13.59
N LYS A 262 -22.89 18.54 13.49
CA LYS A 262 -23.60 19.09 14.66
C LYS A 262 -24.08 17.97 15.59
N VAL A 263 -23.66 18.01 16.85
CA VAL A 263 -24.14 17.14 17.93
C VAL A 263 -24.60 18.00 19.09
N PHE A 264 -25.80 17.70 19.59
CA PHE A 264 -26.41 18.39 20.72
C PHE A 264 -26.47 17.46 21.93
N ASP A 265 -26.01 17.94 23.08
CA ASP A 265 -26.21 17.30 24.37
C ASP A 265 -27.51 17.81 25.00
N THR A 266 -28.41 16.89 25.32
CA THR A 266 -29.70 17.15 25.99
C THR A 266 -29.66 16.97 27.51
N GLY A 267 -28.50 16.56 28.05
CA GLY A 267 -28.30 16.13 29.44
C GLY A 267 -28.63 14.65 29.67
N SER A 268 -29.44 14.03 28.81
CA SER A 268 -29.79 12.61 28.85
C SER A 268 -29.44 11.84 27.58
N ALA A 269 -29.13 12.54 26.49
CA ALA A 269 -28.85 11.96 25.19
C ALA A 269 -28.04 12.92 24.29
N PHE A 270 -27.26 12.33 23.38
CA PHE A 270 -26.65 13.03 22.25
C PHE A 270 -27.54 12.91 21.02
N LEU A 271 -27.89 14.05 20.41
CA LEU A 271 -28.73 14.13 19.22
C LEU A 271 -27.94 14.71 18.02
N PRO A 272 -27.96 14.05 16.84
CA PRO A 272 -27.29 14.56 15.65
C PRO A 272 -28.12 15.63 14.93
N ASN A 273 -27.44 16.55 14.24
CA ASN A 273 -27.95 17.57 13.31
C ASN A 273 -28.83 18.67 13.90
N ALA A 274 -29.86 18.32 14.66
CA ALA A 274 -30.86 19.24 15.18
C ALA A 274 -31.34 18.82 16.56
N CYS A 275 -31.73 19.81 17.35
CA CYS A 275 -32.33 19.62 18.67
C CYS A 275 -33.36 20.72 18.91
N GLN A 276 -34.43 20.40 19.64
CA GLN A 276 -35.48 21.34 20.02
C GLN A 276 -35.62 21.42 21.54
N GLY A 277 -35.77 22.64 22.07
CA GLY A 277 -35.99 22.90 23.50
C GLY A 277 -34.83 23.65 24.19
N SER A 278 -35.03 23.98 25.46
CA SER A 278 -34.07 24.78 26.25
C SER A 278 -32.78 24.06 26.61
N ASN A 279 -32.75 22.72 26.49
CA ASN A 279 -31.63 21.88 26.92
C ASN A 279 -30.76 21.44 25.75
N CYS A 280 -30.76 22.14 24.61
CA CYS A 280 -30.02 21.76 23.40
C CYS A 280 -28.65 22.44 23.34
N ASN A 281 -27.66 21.88 24.01
CA ASN A 281 -26.30 22.43 24.00
C ASN A 281 -25.52 21.87 22.81
N LEU A 282 -25.11 22.74 21.87
CA LEU A 282 -24.22 22.33 20.79
C LEU A 282 -22.83 22.00 21.38
N VAL A 283 -22.43 20.73 21.26
CA VAL A 283 -21.18 20.20 21.84
C VAL A 283 -20.18 19.72 20.79
N ALA A 284 -20.62 19.53 19.56
CA ALA A 284 -19.77 19.30 18.39
C ALA A 284 -20.40 19.92 17.14
N ASN A 285 -19.58 20.34 16.19
CA ASN A 285 -19.92 20.80 14.85
C ASN A 285 -18.89 20.39 13.77
N ASP A 286 -17.78 19.73 14.15
CA ASP A 286 -16.78 19.19 13.23
C ASP A 286 -17.36 18.20 12.21
N ILE A 287 -17.12 18.45 10.92
CA ILE A 287 -17.45 17.51 9.84
C ILE A 287 -16.16 16.85 9.37
N GLY A 288 -16.11 15.53 9.33
CA GLY A 288 -14.94 14.80 8.84
C GLY A 288 -15.22 13.86 7.68
N LEU A 289 -14.20 13.69 6.85
CA LEU A 289 -14.16 12.72 5.76
C LEU A 289 -13.10 11.66 6.07
N SER A 290 -13.53 10.41 6.09
CA SER A 290 -12.66 9.26 6.34
C SER A 290 -11.97 8.76 5.07
N LEU A 291 -10.71 8.36 5.21
CA LEU A 291 -9.97 7.55 4.25
C LEU A 291 -9.75 6.17 4.87
N THR A 292 -10.35 5.12 4.30
CA THR A 292 -10.21 3.74 4.78
C THR A 292 -8.98 3.05 4.19
N GLY A 293 -8.51 1.98 4.83
CA GLY A 293 -7.43 1.15 4.31
C GLY A 293 -7.78 0.57 2.93
N ASP A 294 -9.00 0.07 2.76
CA ASP A 294 -9.46 -0.49 1.49
C ASP A 294 -9.53 0.55 0.37
N ALA A 295 -9.94 1.80 0.67
CA ALA A 295 -9.91 2.88 -0.31
C ALA A 295 -8.47 3.24 -0.71
N LEU A 296 -7.56 3.32 0.26
CA LEU A 296 -6.14 3.61 0.03
C LEU A 296 -5.47 2.51 -0.79
N PHE A 297 -5.57 1.25 -0.37
CA PHE A 297 -4.95 0.12 -1.06
C PHE A 297 -5.66 -0.25 -2.36
N GLY A 298 -6.96 0.04 -2.48
CA GLY A 298 -7.70 -0.04 -3.74
C GLY A 298 -7.18 0.94 -4.78
N ALA A 299 -6.76 2.15 -4.37
CA ALA A 299 -6.07 3.08 -5.25
C ALA A 299 -4.64 2.63 -5.57
N ILE A 300 -3.86 2.20 -4.56
CA ILE A 300 -2.48 1.69 -4.74
C ILE A 300 -2.43 0.52 -5.72
N ARG A 301 -3.40 -0.40 -5.65
CA ARG A 301 -3.51 -1.53 -6.59
C ARG A 301 -3.54 -1.10 -8.06
N LYS A 302 -4.12 0.07 -8.37
CA LYS A 302 -4.19 0.57 -9.75
C LYS A 302 -2.81 0.94 -10.30
N SER A 303 -1.84 1.23 -9.45
CA SER A 303 -0.45 1.49 -9.84
C SER A 303 0.17 0.26 -10.51
N ALA A 304 0.76 0.47 -11.69
CA ALA A 304 1.52 -0.58 -12.38
C ALA A 304 2.82 -0.94 -11.63
N TYR A 305 3.45 0.04 -10.96
CA TYR A 305 4.66 -0.18 -10.17
C TYR A 305 4.38 -1.10 -8.98
N PHE A 306 3.33 -0.81 -8.20
CA PHE A 306 2.93 -1.65 -7.09
C PHE A 306 2.63 -3.10 -7.54
N ARG A 307 1.87 -3.27 -8.62
CA ARG A 307 1.60 -4.61 -9.18
C ARG A 307 2.88 -5.31 -9.63
N THR A 308 3.82 -4.57 -10.23
CA THR A 308 5.11 -5.12 -10.65
C THR A 308 5.91 -5.62 -9.44
N ASP A 309 5.95 -4.85 -8.35
CA ASP A 309 6.67 -5.26 -7.13
C ASP A 309 6.05 -6.52 -6.51
N ILE A 310 4.72 -6.57 -6.34
CA ILE A 310 4.05 -7.77 -5.82
C ILE A 310 4.36 -8.99 -6.71
N ASN A 311 4.23 -8.86 -8.04
CA ASN A 311 4.52 -9.97 -8.94
C ASN A 311 6.00 -10.39 -8.91
N ALA A 312 6.93 -9.46 -8.81
CA ALA A 312 8.36 -9.75 -8.71
C ALA A 312 8.71 -10.47 -7.40
N MET A 313 8.07 -10.10 -6.29
CA MET A 313 8.19 -10.82 -5.03
C MET A 313 7.68 -12.26 -5.16
N LEU A 314 6.49 -12.46 -5.72
CA LEU A 314 5.91 -13.79 -5.93
C LEU A 314 6.74 -14.64 -6.91
N ASP A 315 7.32 -14.04 -7.94
CA ASP A 315 8.22 -14.72 -8.89
C ASP A 315 9.43 -15.27 -8.13
N ARG A 316 10.07 -14.39 -7.34
CA ARG A 316 11.25 -14.75 -6.54
C ARG A 316 10.98 -15.88 -5.55
N MET A 317 9.87 -15.80 -4.81
CA MET A 317 9.43 -16.86 -3.91
C MET A 317 9.25 -18.19 -4.66
N THR A 318 8.57 -18.15 -5.81
CA THR A 318 8.31 -19.35 -6.63
C THR A 318 9.61 -19.98 -7.12
N PHE A 319 10.54 -19.18 -7.64
CA PHE A 319 11.84 -19.67 -8.14
C PHE A 319 12.69 -20.30 -7.03
N CYS A 320 12.68 -19.71 -5.84
CA CYS A 320 13.49 -20.25 -4.77
C CYS A 320 12.90 -21.47 -4.08
N LEU A 321 11.58 -21.53 -3.95
CA LEU A 321 10.91 -22.76 -3.52
C LEU A 321 11.12 -23.87 -4.55
N ARG A 322 11.20 -23.56 -5.84
CA ARG A 322 11.53 -24.51 -6.90
C ARG A 322 12.93 -25.09 -6.71
N ASP A 323 13.96 -24.27 -6.55
CA ASP A 323 15.32 -24.77 -6.37
C ASP A 323 15.47 -25.57 -5.08
N GLN A 324 14.81 -25.13 -4.00
CA GLN A 324 14.71 -25.93 -2.77
C GLN A 324 14.02 -27.27 -3.03
N ALA A 325 12.91 -27.28 -3.78
CA ALA A 325 12.21 -28.50 -4.16
C ALA A 325 13.10 -29.46 -4.96
N ALA A 326 13.93 -28.94 -5.86
CA ALA A 326 14.87 -29.71 -6.65
C ALA A 326 16.08 -30.25 -5.86
N ALA A 327 16.57 -29.50 -4.87
CA ALA A 327 17.75 -29.87 -4.09
C ALA A 327 17.45 -30.86 -2.95
N SER A 328 16.48 -30.53 -2.09
CA SER A 328 16.24 -31.25 -0.82
C SER A 328 14.80 -31.17 -0.29
N SER A 329 13.88 -30.56 -1.06
CA SER A 329 12.53 -30.16 -0.66
C SER A 329 12.47 -28.89 0.22
N PHE A 330 11.28 -28.29 0.33
CA PHE A 330 10.95 -27.23 1.28
C PHE A 330 9.87 -27.70 2.26
N THR A 331 9.83 -27.10 3.45
CA THR A 331 8.80 -27.39 4.46
C THR A 331 7.96 -26.13 4.69
N PRO A 332 6.64 -26.16 4.38
CA PRO A 332 5.75 -25.05 4.71
C PRO A 332 5.79 -24.69 6.20
N ALA A 333 5.73 -23.40 6.52
CA ALA A 333 5.65 -22.95 7.91
C ALA A 333 4.26 -23.25 8.49
N ALA A 334 4.23 -23.83 9.69
CA ALA A 334 2.99 -24.23 10.34
C ALA A 334 2.07 -23.04 10.62
N ILE A 335 0.76 -23.26 10.48
CA ILE A 335 -0.29 -22.31 10.87
C ILE A 335 -0.89 -22.81 12.18
N GLY A 336 -0.93 -21.97 13.21
CA GLY A 336 -1.40 -22.37 14.54
C GLY A 336 -2.86 -22.87 14.50
N GLY A 337 -3.11 -24.10 14.95
CA GLY A 337 -4.45 -24.68 14.95
C GLY A 337 -4.92 -25.23 13.60
N PHE A 338 -4.08 -25.21 12.56
CA PHE A 338 -4.34 -25.83 11.27
C PHE A 338 -3.50 -27.11 11.11
N THR A 339 -4.15 -28.20 10.74
CA THR A 339 -3.49 -29.47 10.43
C THR A 339 -3.59 -29.73 8.92
N PRO A 340 -2.46 -29.85 8.21
CA PRO A 340 -2.48 -30.15 6.79
C PRO A 340 -3.15 -31.50 6.48
N PRO A 341 -3.88 -31.61 5.35
CA PRO A 341 -4.43 -32.87 4.87
C PRO A 341 -3.36 -33.94 4.60
N VAL A 342 -3.73 -35.22 4.71
CA VAL A 342 -2.80 -36.36 4.63
C VAL A 342 -2.05 -36.51 3.31
N ASP A 343 -2.55 -35.93 2.23
CA ASP A 343 -1.99 -36.02 0.88
C ASP A 343 -0.90 -34.98 0.61
N LYS A 344 -0.67 -34.04 1.53
CA LYS A 344 0.26 -32.92 1.32
C LYS A 344 0.83 -32.34 2.61
N SER A 345 1.89 -31.57 2.46
CA SER A 345 2.33 -30.60 3.47
C SER A 345 1.84 -29.22 3.05
N ALA A 346 1.20 -28.45 3.94
CA ALA A 346 0.63 -27.14 3.64
C ALA A 346 0.83 -26.15 4.79
N GLY A 347 0.99 -24.87 4.48
CA GLY A 347 1.22 -23.85 5.49
C GLY A 347 1.48 -22.46 4.91
N ARG A 348 2.07 -21.58 5.70
CA ARG A 348 2.62 -20.31 5.23
C ARG A 348 3.91 -20.55 4.45
N ILE A 349 4.30 -19.58 3.64
CA ILE A 349 5.66 -19.57 3.10
C ILE A 349 6.68 -19.60 4.27
N PRO A 350 7.68 -20.49 4.26
CA PRO A 350 8.73 -20.47 5.27
C PRO A 350 9.62 -19.22 5.12
N ASP A 351 10.35 -18.83 6.17
CA ASP A 351 11.37 -17.79 6.05
C ASP A 351 12.61 -18.37 5.33
N ASP A 352 13.15 -17.68 4.31
CA ASP A 352 14.37 -18.05 3.60
C ASP A 352 15.10 -16.81 3.07
N ALA A 353 16.43 -16.84 3.14
CA ALA A 353 17.28 -15.74 2.67
C ALA A 353 17.14 -15.43 1.17
N CYS A 354 16.53 -16.31 0.37
CA CYS A 354 16.29 -16.02 -1.05
C CYS A 354 15.29 -14.89 -1.32
N TYR A 355 14.29 -14.81 -0.47
CA TYR A 355 13.12 -13.98 -0.72
C TYR A 355 12.71 -13.19 0.52
N ASP A 356 13.62 -13.04 1.48
CA ASP A 356 13.43 -12.20 2.66
C ASP A 356 13.41 -10.69 2.32
N ALA A 357 13.31 -9.83 3.33
CA ALA A 357 13.23 -8.38 3.16
C ALA A 357 14.49 -7.75 2.54
N THR A 358 15.62 -8.46 2.48
CA THR A 358 16.87 -7.99 1.84
C THR A 358 16.88 -8.21 0.34
N GLN A 359 15.81 -8.78 -0.20
CA GLN A 359 15.72 -9.21 -1.59
C GLN A 359 14.76 -8.31 -2.35
N ASN A 360 15.15 -7.91 -3.57
CA ASN A 360 14.28 -7.12 -4.44
C ASN A 360 12.93 -7.83 -4.70
N PRO A 361 11.79 -7.11 -4.62
CA PRO A 361 11.70 -5.71 -4.18
C PRO A 361 11.91 -5.58 -2.66
N LEU A 362 12.89 -4.76 -2.25
CA LEU A 362 13.35 -4.68 -0.85
C LEU A 362 12.20 -4.30 0.08
N GLY A 363 12.18 -4.92 1.27
CA GLY A 363 11.18 -4.70 2.32
C GLY A 363 9.84 -5.40 2.12
N TYR A 364 9.46 -5.77 0.89
CA TYR A 364 8.10 -6.29 0.61
C TYR A 364 7.79 -7.61 1.32
N TYR A 365 8.78 -8.50 1.50
CA TYR A 365 8.56 -9.81 2.12
C TYR A 365 7.85 -9.69 3.48
N ASP A 366 8.38 -8.89 4.40
CA ASP A 366 7.82 -8.76 5.75
C ASP A 366 6.42 -8.13 5.76
N HIS A 367 6.12 -7.31 4.75
CA HIS A 367 4.81 -6.67 4.62
C HIS A 367 3.75 -7.57 3.98
N TYR A 368 4.11 -8.61 3.24
CA TYR A 368 3.15 -9.43 2.47
C TYR A 368 3.23 -10.94 2.76
N LYS A 369 4.21 -11.45 3.51
CA LYS A 369 4.35 -12.90 3.75
C LYS A 369 3.16 -13.56 4.43
N GLU A 370 2.42 -12.82 5.27
CA GLU A 370 1.18 -13.29 5.88
C GLU A 370 0.03 -13.49 4.86
N LEU A 371 0.22 -13.11 3.60
CA LEU A 371 -0.74 -13.36 2.52
C LEU A 371 -0.31 -14.54 1.64
N VAL A 372 0.87 -15.12 1.88
CA VAL A 372 1.44 -16.17 1.04
C VAL A 372 1.31 -17.52 1.73
N PHE A 373 0.67 -18.46 1.04
CA PHE A 373 0.55 -19.86 1.43
C PHE A 373 1.31 -20.73 0.45
N VAL A 374 1.82 -21.85 0.93
CA VAL A 374 2.48 -22.83 0.09
C VAL A 374 2.01 -24.23 0.47
N ALA A 375 1.91 -25.10 -0.53
CA ALA A 375 1.69 -26.52 -0.32
C ALA A 375 2.55 -27.35 -1.27
N LYS A 376 2.90 -28.56 -0.84
CA LYS A 376 3.57 -29.57 -1.67
C LYS A 376 2.91 -30.93 -1.50
N PRO A 377 2.77 -31.73 -2.56
CA PRO A 377 2.24 -33.09 -2.46
C PRO A 377 3.19 -33.97 -1.66
N ASN A 378 2.63 -34.93 -0.91
CA ASN A 378 3.43 -35.99 -0.28
C ASN A 378 3.86 -37.05 -1.31
N SER A 379 3.15 -37.14 -2.44
CA SER A 379 3.47 -38.00 -3.58
C SER A 379 2.89 -37.44 -4.89
N GLY A 380 3.60 -37.61 -6.00
CA GLY A 380 3.15 -37.12 -7.31
C GLY A 380 3.29 -35.60 -7.45
N ASN A 381 2.54 -35.01 -8.38
CA ASN A 381 2.56 -33.58 -8.68
C ASN A 381 1.18 -32.95 -8.47
N PHE A 382 1.16 -31.64 -8.24
CA PHE A 382 -0.05 -30.85 -8.30
C PHE A 382 -0.36 -30.41 -9.73
N THR A 383 -1.64 -30.11 -9.96
CA THR A 383 -2.09 -29.37 -11.14
C THR A 383 -2.39 -27.92 -10.73
N VAL A 384 -1.67 -26.94 -11.26
CA VAL A 384 -1.85 -25.51 -10.95
C VAL A 384 -2.14 -24.71 -12.21
N ASN A 385 -3.32 -24.09 -12.32
CA ASN A 385 -3.72 -23.31 -13.49
C ASN A 385 -3.50 -24.05 -14.84
N SER A 386 -3.84 -25.34 -14.88
CA SER A 386 -3.61 -26.30 -15.98
C SER A 386 -2.21 -26.90 -16.13
N ASP A 387 -1.20 -26.44 -15.37
CA ASP A 387 0.12 -27.08 -15.36
C ASP A 387 0.11 -28.29 -14.41
N ALA A 388 0.23 -29.51 -14.95
CA ALA A 388 0.18 -30.76 -14.19
C ALA A 388 1.54 -31.20 -13.61
N ASN A 389 2.62 -30.43 -13.80
CA ASN A 389 3.97 -30.81 -13.41
C ASN A 389 4.53 -29.93 -12.28
N CYS A 390 3.68 -29.58 -11.31
CA CYS A 390 4.05 -28.72 -10.20
C CYS A 390 4.50 -29.55 -8.99
N ALA A 391 5.76 -29.37 -8.57
CA ALA A 391 6.29 -29.92 -7.32
C ALA A 391 5.67 -29.25 -6.07
N GLY A 392 4.94 -28.15 -6.26
CA GLY A 392 4.15 -27.50 -5.23
C GLY A 392 3.33 -26.34 -5.80
N VAL A 393 2.60 -25.65 -4.93
CA VAL A 393 1.86 -24.44 -5.28
C VAL A 393 2.25 -23.32 -4.33
N LEU A 394 2.39 -22.12 -4.87
CA LEU A 394 2.37 -20.87 -4.12
C LEU A 394 1.01 -20.21 -4.35
N LEU A 395 0.31 -19.89 -3.26
CA LEU A 395 -0.96 -19.17 -3.27
C LEU A 395 -0.74 -17.79 -2.65
N PHE A 396 -1.19 -16.74 -3.31
CA PHE A 396 -1.24 -15.40 -2.74
C PHE A 396 -2.70 -15.00 -2.54
N ALA A 397 -3.07 -14.90 -1.25
CA ALA A 397 -4.37 -14.46 -0.82
C ALA A 397 -4.51 -12.96 -1.01
N ASN A 398 -5.55 -12.57 -1.73
CA ASN A 398 -5.71 -11.20 -2.15
C ASN A 398 -6.41 -10.36 -1.06
N GLN A 399 -7.02 -9.23 -1.44
CA GLN A 399 -7.79 -8.39 -0.53
C GLN A 399 -8.94 -9.18 0.07
N ARG A 400 -9.34 -8.82 1.29
CA ARG A 400 -10.39 -9.56 2.01
C ARG A 400 -11.71 -9.50 1.23
N GLY A 401 -12.36 -10.65 1.11
CA GLY A 401 -13.78 -10.71 0.80
C GLY A 401 -14.63 -10.23 1.98
N SER A 402 -15.91 -9.91 1.74
CA SER A 402 -16.82 -9.35 2.76
C SER A 402 -16.98 -10.20 4.03
N ALA A 403 -16.87 -11.53 3.91
CA ALA A 403 -16.98 -12.46 5.04
C ALA A 403 -15.64 -12.74 5.75
N GLN A 404 -14.51 -12.33 5.17
CA GLN A 404 -13.18 -12.63 5.68
C GLN A 404 -12.75 -11.61 6.74
N GLN A 405 -12.20 -12.09 7.86
CA GLN A 405 -11.71 -11.24 8.94
C GLN A 405 -10.26 -11.60 9.27
N ARG A 406 -9.37 -10.61 9.43
CA ARG A 406 -7.93 -10.81 9.64
C ARG A 406 -7.35 -9.90 10.74
N ALA A 407 -8.14 -9.59 11.76
CA ALA A 407 -7.77 -8.62 12.78
C ALA A 407 -7.03 -9.25 13.98
N THR A 408 -7.40 -10.47 14.38
CA THR A 408 -6.83 -11.18 15.54
C THR A 408 -5.92 -12.33 15.12
N ALA A 409 -5.04 -12.79 16.02
CA ALA A 409 -4.19 -13.96 15.74
C ALA A 409 -4.99 -15.22 15.37
N ALA A 410 -6.12 -15.47 16.03
CA ALA A 410 -6.99 -16.60 15.72
C ALA A 410 -7.60 -16.50 14.30
N GLN A 411 -8.06 -15.30 13.93
CA GLN A 411 -8.57 -15.03 12.59
C GLN A 411 -7.48 -15.21 11.52
N LYS A 412 -6.27 -14.70 11.79
CA LYS A 412 -5.10 -14.81 10.90
C LYS A 412 -4.58 -16.24 10.71
N ASN A 413 -4.87 -17.11 11.68
CA ASN A 413 -4.55 -18.53 11.61
C ASN A 413 -5.63 -19.38 10.91
N THR A 414 -6.72 -18.77 10.44
CA THR A 414 -7.83 -19.49 9.78
C THR A 414 -7.70 -19.35 8.26
N PRO A 415 -7.36 -20.42 7.50
CA PRO A 415 -7.12 -20.31 6.05
C PRO A 415 -8.32 -19.79 5.25
N SER A 416 -9.56 -20.03 5.69
CA SER A 416 -10.77 -19.52 5.02
C SER A 416 -10.96 -18.01 5.14
N ASN A 417 -10.20 -17.34 6.02
CA ASN A 417 -10.14 -15.88 6.02
C ASN A 417 -9.20 -15.34 4.93
N TYR A 418 -8.49 -16.20 4.19
CA TYR A 418 -7.52 -15.79 3.20
C TYR A 418 -7.86 -16.32 1.81
N LEU A 419 -7.96 -17.64 1.69
CA LEU A 419 -8.18 -18.33 0.43
C LEU A 419 -9.66 -18.55 0.20
N GLU A 420 -10.06 -18.69 -1.07
CA GLU A 420 -11.45 -18.98 -1.45
C GLU A 420 -11.59 -20.09 -2.51
N GLY A 421 -12.85 -20.49 -2.73
CA GLY A 421 -13.23 -21.42 -3.79
C GLY A 421 -12.42 -22.72 -3.80
N GLY A 422 -11.97 -23.11 -4.99
CA GLY A 422 -11.19 -24.33 -5.20
C GLY A 422 -9.84 -24.31 -4.48
N ASN A 423 -9.20 -23.15 -4.33
CA ASN A 423 -7.93 -23.05 -3.61
C ASN A 423 -8.11 -23.37 -2.14
N LEU A 424 -9.10 -22.76 -1.47
CA LEU A 424 -9.42 -23.07 -0.07
C LEU A 424 -9.77 -24.54 0.12
N ALA A 425 -10.64 -25.08 -0.74
CA ALA A 425 -11.10 -26.46 -0.65
C ALA A 425 -9.93 -27.45 -0.77
N ASN A 426 -9.04 -27.25 -1.75
CA ASN A 426 -7.88 -28.12 -1.95
C ASN A 426 -6.76 -27.85 -0.94
N PHE A 427 -6.64 -26.65 -0.36
CA PHE A 427 -5.63 -26.36 0.66
C PHE A 427 -5.99 -27.01 2.02
N THR A 428 -7.26 -26.97 2.39
CA THR A 428 -7.76 -27.44 3.70
C THR A 428 -8.32 -28.86 3.68
N GLY A 429 -8.71 -29.39 2.52
CA GLY A 429 -9.16 -30.76 2.33
C GLY A 429 -8.21 -31.57 1.44
N VAL A 430 -8.52 -32.85 1.20
CA VAL A 430 -7.77 -33.69 0.26
C VAL A 430 -7.98 -33.19 -1.17
N GLY A 431 -6.91 -33.11 -1.95
CA GLY A 431 -6.96 -32.60 -3.32
C GLY A 431 -5.62 -32.04 -3.80
N THR A 432 -5.38 -32.16 -5.11
CA THR A 432 -4.11 -31.84 -5.78
C THR A 432 -4.24 -30.80 -6.89
N THR A 433 -5.39 -30.14 -7.02
CA THR A 433 -5.66 -29.14 -8.06
C THR A 433 -5.84 -27.76 -7.45
N PHE A 434 -5.03 -26.80 -7.89
CA PHE A 434 -5.09 -25.40 -7.45
C PHE A 434 -5.26 -24.46 -8.64
N GLY A 435 -5.87 -23.31 -8.37
CA GLY A 435 -6.27 -22.36 -9.40
C GLY A 435 -7.43 -22.88 -10.26
N SER A 436 -7.56 -22.31 -11.44
CA SER A 436 -8.58 -22.69 -12.43
C SER A 436 -7.95 -22.79 -13.82
N VAL A 437 -8.62 -23.42 -14.78
CA VAL A 437 -8.13 -23.45 -16.17
C VAL A 437 -7.96 -22.01 -16.68
N GLY A 438 -6.73 -21.62 -17.01
CA GLY A 438 -6.40 -20.23 -17.38
C GLY A 438 -6.62 -19.20 -16.27
N GLY A 439 -6.62 -19.64 -15.01
CA GLY A 439 -6.78 -18.80 -13.83
C GLY A 439 -5.63 -17.80 -13.66
N PRO A 440 -5.79 -16.79 -12.79
CA PRO A 440 -4.80 -15.74 -12.62
C PRO A 440 -3.49 -16.28 -12.04
N THR A 441 -2.41 -16.02 -12.75
CA THR A 441 -1.03 -16.25 -12.29
C THR A 441 -0.34 -14.98 -11.82
N LEU A 442 -0.90 -13.81 -12.16
CA LEU A 442 -0.36 -12.49 -11.83
C LEU A 442 -1.34 -11.71 -10.95
N PHE A 443 -0.79 -10.85 -10.10
CA PHE A 443 -1.52 -9.83 -9.38
C PHE A 443 -1.81 -8.67 -10.32
N ASP A 444 -3.08 -8.41 -10.58
CA ASP A 444 -3.54 -7.45 -11.58
C ASP A 444 -4.63 -6.52 -11.05
N ARG A 445 -5.05 -5.54 -11.85
CA ARG A 445 -6.11 -4.58 -11.53
C ARG A 445 -7.49 -5.25 -11.43
N ILE A 446 -8.42 -4.52 -10.82
CA ILE A 446 -9.83 -4.87 -10.67
C ILE A 446 -10.66 -3.87 -11.47
N PRO A 447 -11.41 -4.29 -12.53
CA PRO A 447 -11.28 -5.53 -13.31
C PRO A 447 -9.95 -5.63 -14.09
N PRO A 448 -9.52 -6.83 -14.56
CA PRO A 448 -10.33 -8.05 -14.72
C PRO A 448 -10.43 -8.98 -13.51
N GLN A 449 -9.61 -8.80 -12.46
CA GLN A 449 -9.71 -9.64 -11.25
C GLN A 449 -10.87 -9.20 -10.35
N SER A 450 -11.34 -10.10 -9.48
CA SER A 450 -12.13 -9.70 -8.30
C SER A 450 -11.22 -9.32 -7.14
N LEU A 451 -11.78 -8.65 -6.12
CA LEU A 451 -11.04 -8.20 -4.93
C LEU A 451 -10.35 -9.35 -4.19
N GLU A 452 -11.13 -10.39 -3.91
CA GLU A 452 -10.71 -11.58 -3.18
C GLU A 452 -9.90 -12.58 -4.00
N GLN A 453 -9.93 -12.48 -5.34
CA GLN A 453 -9.35 -13.51 -6.21
C GLN A 453 -7.89 -13.86 -5.87
N ASP A 454 -7.72 -15.07 -5.37
CA ASP A 454 -6.46 -15.75 -5.11
C ASP A 454 -5.63 -15.89 -6.39
N ILE A 455 -4.32 -15.77 -6.23
CA ILE A 455 -3.35 -16.07 -7.29
C ILE A 455 -2.69 -17.40 -6.98
N ALA A 456 -2.71 -18.32 -7.94
CA ALA A 456 -2.01 -19.60 -7.83
C ALA A 456 -0.83 -19.67 -8.80
N ARG A 457 0.34 -20.05 -8.29
CA ARG A 457 1.56 -20.22 -9.09
C ARG A 457 2.13 -21.62 -8.92
N CYS A 458 2.44 -22.24 -10.05
CA CYS A 458 3.13 -23.51 -10.09
C CYS A 458 4.55 -23.33 -9.57
N ILE A 459 4.91 -24.10 -8.54
CA ILE A 459 6.32 -24.34 -8.22
C ILE A 459 6.74 -25.51 -9.11
N ALA A 460 7.39 -25.20 -10.23
CA ALA A 460 7.74 -26.17 -11.24
C ALA A 460 8.62 -27.30 -10.67
N ALA A 461 8.48 -28.52 -11.20
CA ALA A 461 9.39 -29.60 -10.90
C ALA A 461 10.76 -29.38 -11.58
N GLY A 462 11.84 -29.60 -10.82
CA GLY A 462 13.23 -29.47 -11.31
C GLY A 462 13.87 -28.11 -11.02
N ALA A 463 15.17 -28.03 -11.23
CA ALA A 463 15.98 -26.85 -10.93
C ALA A 463 15.69 -25.68 -11.89
N THR A 464 15.92 -24.43 -11.48
CA THR A 464 15.66 -23.21 -12.28
C THR A 464 16.38 -23.24 -13.63
N PHE A 465 17.66 -23.64 -13.62
CA PHE A 465 18.45 -23.78 -14.82
C PHE A 465 18.74 -25.26 -15.14
N THR A 466 18.68 -25.58 -16.43
CA THR A 466 19.12 -26.87 -16.97
C THR A 466 20.41 -26.64 -17.76
N PRO A 467 21.59 -27.02 -17.22
CA PRO A 467 22.83 -27.06 -17.97
C PRO A 467 22.72 -27.99 -19.17
N VAL A 468 23.31 -27.58 -20.30
CA VAL A 468 23.48 -28.45 -21.46
C VAL A 468 24.87 -29.06 -21.40
N GLU A 469 24.93 -30.38 -21.33
CA GLU A 469 26.17 -31.14 -21.28
C GLU A 469 26.82 -31.23 -22.66
N SER A 470 28.13 -31.05 -22.74
CA SER A 470 28.95 -31.30 -23.94
C SER A 470 29.41 -32.75 -23.96
N PRO A 471 28.92 -33.59 -24.91
CA PRO A 471 29.39 -34.96 -25.04
C PRO A 471 30.89 -35.01 -25.38
N THR A 472 31.36 -34.09 -26.23
CA THR A 472 32.77 -34.02 -26.65
C THR A 472 33.70 -33.77 -25.45
N LEU A 473 33.36 -32.81 -24.59
CA LEU A 473 34.20 -32.48 -23.43
C LEU A 473 34.22 -33.61 -22.38
N THR A 474 33.12 -34.34 -22.23
CA THR A 474 33.07 -35.56 -21.40
C THR A 474 33.95 -36.65 -21.99
N ALA A 475 33.92 -36.87 -23.31
CA ALA A 475 34.77 -37.85 -23.98
C ALA A 475 36.27 -37.53 -23.83
N GLU A 476 36.63 -36.25 -23.74
CA GLU A 476 38.00 -35.80 -23.48
C GLU A 476 38.43 -35.93 -22.01
N GLY A 477 37.54 -36.35 -21.11
CA GLY A 477 37.86 -36.60 -19.70
C GLY A 477 37.83 -35.37 -18.79
N PHE A 478 37.38 -34.20 -19.29
CA PHE A 478 37.31 -32.96 -18.52
C PHE A 478 35.97 -32.74 -17.80
N GLY A 479 34.98 -33.61 -18.04
CA GLY A 479 33.63 -33.46 -17.49
C GLY A 479 32.84 -32.34 -18.19
N GLN A 480 32.24 -31.44 -17.41
CA GLN A 480 31.38 -30.36 -17.92
C GLN A 480 31.84 -28.97 -17.48
N LEU A 481 31.79 -28.00 -18.41
CA LEU A 481 32.09 -26.59 -18.13
C LEU A 481 30.99 -25.90 -17.33
N VAL A 482 29.74 -26.27 -17.59
CA VAL A 482 28.56 -25.64 -17.00
C VAL A 482 27.94 -26.55 -15.97
N ALA A 483 27.54 -25.98 -14.85
CA ALA A 483 26.78 -26.68 -13.82
C ALA A 483 25.87 -25.71 -13.08
N TYR A 484 24.72 -26.19 -12.66
CA TYR A 484 23.82 -25.46 -11.78
C TYR A 484 23.59 -26.25 -10.52
N ASP A 485 23.90 -25.63 -9.37
CA ASP A 485 23.60 -26.21 -8.06
C ASP A 485 22.36 -25.53 -7.50
N PRO A 486 21.20 -26.21 -7.42
CA PRO A 486 19.98 -25.62 -6.90
C PRO A 486 20.04 -25.33 -5.39
N SER A 487 20.94 -25.98 -4.63
CA SER A 487 21.07 -25.72 -3.19
C SER A 487 21.71 -24.37 -2.90
N THR A 488 22.74 -24.01 -3.67
CA THR A 488 23.45 -22.71 -3.57
C THR A 488 22.94 -21.68 -4.57
N ARG A 489 22.12 -22.12 -5.53
CA ARG A 489 21.61 -21.35 -6.69
C ARG A 489 22.75 -20.73 -7.50
N LEU A 490 23.90 -21.40 -7.53
CA LEU A 490 25.09 -20.95 -8.24
C LEU A 490 25.11 -21.59 -9.64
N LEU A 491 25.00 -20.75 -10.67
CA LEU A 491 25.27 -21.12 -12.05
C LEU A 491 26.77 -20.93 -12.35
N THR A 492 27.45 -22.05 -12.57
CA THR A 492 28.86 -22.09 -12.98
C THR A 492 28.92 -22.11 -14.50
N LEU A 493 29.58 -21.12 -15.12
CA LEU A 493 29.73 -20.98 -16.58
C LEU A 493 31.18 -21.20 -17.05
N GLY A 494 31.94 -22.00 -16.30
CA GLY A 494 33.33 -22.33 -16.56
C GLY A 494 34.01 -22.93 -15.33
N ARG A 495 35.05 -23.75 -15.53
CA ARG A 495 35.78 -24.43 -14.46
C ARG A 495 37.28 -24.20 -14.55
N ALA A 496 37.96 -24.26 -13.40
CA ALA A 496 39.40 -24.27 -13.37
C ALA A 496 39.94 -25.55 -14.04
N ASN A 497 41.06 -25.43 -14.74
CA ASN A 497 41.77 -26.54 -15.40
C ASN A 497 41.00 -27.22 -16.55
N VAL A 498 40.00 -26.53 -17.10
CA VAL A 498 39.28 -26.96 -18.32
C VAL A 498 39.55 -25.92 -19.39
N THR A 499 40.78 -25.94 -19.92
CA THR A 499 41.25 -24.99 -20.93
C THR A 499 42.00 -25.73 -22.05
N THR A 500 42.28 -25.03 -23.15
CA THR A 500 43.15 -25.56 -24.21
C THR A 500 44.56 -25.84 -23.72
N GLY A 501 45.05 -25.09 -22.71
CA GLY A 501 46.35 -25.32 -22.08
C GLY A 501 46.40 -26.60 -21.26
N ASP A 502 45.25 -27.10 -20.81
CA ASP A 502 45.11 -28.35 -20.05
C ASP A 502 44.86 -29.56 -20.97
N GLY A 503 44.74 -29.35 -22.30
CA GLY A 503 44.56 -30.39 -23.31
C GLY A 503 43.14 -30.56 -23.85
N ALA A 504 42.17 -29.74 -23.40
CA ALA A 504 40.81 -29.76 -23.95
C ALA A 504 40.76 -29.14 -25.36
N SER A 505 39.94 -29.69 -26.25
CA SER A 505 39.76 -29.15 -27.59
C SER A 505 39.06 -27.79 -27.54
N ALA A 506 39.61 -26.80 -28.26
CA ALA A 506 39.03 -25.45 -28.32
C ALA A 506 37.55 -25.47 -28.77
N ASN A 507 37.18 -26.40 -29.65
CA ASN A 507 35.81 -26.55 -30.15
C ASN A 507 34.85 -27.19 -29.14
N ALA A 508 35.38 -27.85 -28.10
CA ALA A 508 34.60 -28.47 -27.02
C ALA A 508 34.39 -27.52 -25.82
N LEU A 509 35.10 -26.38 -25.78
CA LEU A 509 35.05 -25.41 -24.69
C LEU A 509 33.88 -24.42 -24.84
N PHE A 510 32.67 -24.96 -24.85
CA PHE A 510 31.43 -24.19 -24.79
C PHE A 510 30.52 -24.75 -23.69
N GLY A 511 29.53 -23.96 -23.32
CA GLY A 511 28.42 -24.46 -22.51
C GLY A 511 27.38 -23.38 -22.29
N CYS A 512 26.17 -23.82 -21.99
CA CYS A 512 25.03 -22.95 -21.77
C CYS A 512 24.11 -23.60 -20.73
N ALA A 513 23.26 -22.79 -20.13
CA ALA A 513 22.17 -23.27 -19.31
C ALA A 513 20.93 -22.43 -19.62
N TRP A 514 19.80 -23.10 -19.76
CA TRP A 514 18.53 -22.46 -20.06
C TRP A 514 17.61 -22.52 -18.85
N PHE A 515 16.70 -21.57 -18.73
CA PHE A 515 15.53 -21.78 -17.89
C PHE A 515 14.81 -23.03 -18.37
N ALA A 516 14.39 -23.91 -17.45
CA ALA A 516 13.82 -25.19 -17.87
C ALA A 516 12.47 -25.05 -18.60
N GLU A 517 11.82 -23.87 -18.54
CA GLU A 517 10.63 -23.58 -19.32
C GLU A 517 10.74 -22.27 -20.10
N GLY A 518 10.02 -22.22 -21.23
CA GLY A 518 9.79 -20.97 -21.96
C GLY A 518 9.04 -19.95 -21.10
N ARG A 519 9.34 -18.67 -21.33
CA ARG A 519 8.67 -17.54 -20.67
C ARG A 519 8.02 -16.67 -21.73
N ALA A 520 6.72 -16.42 -21.58
CA ALA A 520 6.04 -15.42 -22.39
C ALA A 520 6.59 -14.03 -22.01
N LEU A 521 7.26 -13.37 -22.95
CA LEU A 521 7.70 -11.99 -22.78
C LEU A 521 6.49 -11.09 -23.01
N GLY A 522 5.86 -10.64 -21.92
CA GLY A 522 4.78 -9.66 -21.95
C GLY A 522 5.29 -8.24 -22.27
N ASN A 523 5.11 -7.29 -21.34
CA ASN A 523 5.48 -5.88 -21.56
C ASN A 523 6.98 -5.57 -21.37
N GLY A 524 7.84 -6.58 -21.21
CA GLY A 524 9.29 -6.41 -21.07
C GLY A 524 9.95 -7.45 -20.17
N LEU A 525 11.28 -7.40 -20.10
CA LEU A 525 12.11 -8.25 -19.24
C LEU A 525 13.03 -7.38 -18.39
N ARG A 526 13.21 -7.77 -17.13
CA ARG A 526 14.21 -7.18 -16.24
C ARG A 526 14.97 -8.28 -15.53
N THR A 527 16.28 -8.35 -15.75
CA THR A 527 17.16 -9.37 -15.17
C THR A 527 18.28 -8.73 -14.37
N TYR A 528 18.57 -9.30 -13.21
CA TYR A 528 19.70 -8.92 -12.37
C TYR A 528 20.56 -10.15 -12.11
N PHE A 529 21.86 -10.03 -12.36
CA PHE A 529 22.83 -11.05 -11.97
C PHE A 529 24.13 -10.38 -11.52
N ARG A 530 24.81 -11.03 -10.57
CA ARG A 530 26.17 -10.69 -10.17
C ARG A 530 27.06 -11.80 -10.69
N PHE A 531 28.15 -11.44 -11.35
CA PHE A 531 29.12 -12.39 -11.87
C PHE A 531 30.48 -12.13 -11.24
N GLN A 532 31.32 -13.16 -11.21
CA GLN A 532 32.72 -13.07 -10.83
C GLN A 532 33.54 -13.83 -11.86
N PHE A 533 34.65 -13.25 -12.29
CA PHE A 533 35.64 -13.94 -13.11
C PHE A 533 36.87 -14.24 -12.26
N LYS A 534 37.38 -15.47 -12.36
CA LYS A 534 38.74 -15.76 -11.93
C LYS A 534 39.68 -15.32 -13.04
N ASN A 535 40.53 -14.32 -12.78
CA ASN A 535 41.52 -13.89 -13.76
C ASN A 535 42.61 -14.96 -13.92
N VAL A 536 42.83 -15.43 -15.14
CA VAL A 536 43.89 -16.40 -15.47
C VAL A 536 44.81 -15.75 -16.50
N GLY A 537 45.89 -15.11 -16.04
CA GLY A 537 46.88 -14.45 -16.91
C GLY A 537 46.63 -12.96 -17.19
N GLY A 538 47.26 -12.43 -18.26
CA GLY A 538 47.25 -11.01 -18.64
C GLY A 538 46.17 -10.59 -19.65
N THR A 539 45.44 -11.54 -20.23
CA THR A 539 44.37 -11.33 -21.22
C THR A 539 43.28 -12.39 -21.03
N VAL A 540 42.00 -11.99 -21.04
CA VAL A 540 40.86 -12.92 -20.95
C VAL A 540 40.60 -13.73 -22.23
N GLY A 541 41.38 -13.52 -23.31
CA GLY A 541 41.23 -14.22 -24.59
C GLY A 541 39.87 -13.97 -25.26
N ALA A 542 39.47 -14.85 -26.18
CA ALA A 542 38.13 -14.87 -26.80
C ALA A 542 37.09 -15.58 -25.90
N ASN A 543 37.20 -15.40 -24.58
CA ASN A 543 36.37 -16.07 -23.58
C ASN A 543 35.43 -15.08 -22.90
N GLY A 544 34.24 -15.53 -22.53
CA GLY A 544 33.25 -14.74 -21.82
C GLY A 544 31.97 -15.53 -21.62
N PHE A 545 30.95 -14.87 -21.07
CA PHE A 545 29.60 -15.40 -21.07
C PHE A 545 28.66 -14.32 -21.61
N VAL A 546 27.48 -14.75 -22.06
CA VAL A 546 26.43 -13.85 -22.53
C VAL A 546 25.11 -14.27 -21.89
N PHE A 547 24.31 -13.28 -21.49
CA PHE A 547 22.91 -13.51 -21.18
C PHE A 547 22.11 -13.46 -22.49
N THR A 548 21.40 -14.55 -22.80
CA THR A 548 20.73 -14.72 -24.09
C THR A 548 19.25 -14.99 -23.90
N LEU A 549 18.45 -14.41 -24.81
CA LEU A 549 17.05 -14.76 -25.00
C LEU A 549 16.92 -15.49 -26.35
N ALA A 550 16.27 -16.64 -26.34
CA ALA A 550 15.98 -17.41 -27.53
C ALA A 550 14.47 -17.63 -27.66
N ASP A 551 13.97 -17.66 -28.89
CA ASP A 551 12.58 -18.02 -29.18
C ASP A 551 12.39 -19.52 -28.86
N ALA A 552 11.76 -19.80 -27.73
CA ALA A 552 11.51 -21.16 -27.25
C ALA A 552 10.59 -21.98 -28.16
N LEU A 553 9.84 -21.35 -29.08
CA LEU A 553 9.02 -22.06 -30.06
C LEU A 553 9.82 -22.54 -31.27
N LYS A 554 10.96 -21.90 -31.54
CA LYS A 554 11.80 -22.19 -32.71
C LYS A 554 13.13 -22.86 -32.37
N ASN A 555 13.52 -22.85 -31.10
CA ASN A 555 14.78 -23.42 -30.63
C ASN A 555 14.51 -24.49 -29.58
N ASN A 556 15.28 -25.57 -29.60
CA ASN A 556 15.24 -26.58 -28.55
C ASN A 556 15.89 -26.01 -27.26
N LEU A 557 15.33 -26.30 -26.09
CA LEU A 557 15.78 -25.76 -24.79
C LEU A 557 17.03 -26.50 -24.23
N LEU A 558 17.66 -27.35 -25.03
CA LEU A 558 18.81 -28.18 -24.66
C LEU A 558 19.98 -28.07 -25.65
N VAL A 559 20.16 -26.89 -26.25
CA VAL A 559 21.18 -26.66 -27.29
C VAL A 559 22.07 -25.50 -26.91
N CYS A 560 23.36 -25.60 -27.23
CA CYS A 560 24.30 -24.48 -27.12
C CYS A 560 24.78 -24.06 -28.50
N GLY A 561 25.20 -22.80 -28.61
CA GLY A 561 26.00 -22.35 -29.75
C GLY A 561 27.44 -22.88 -29.72
N ALA A 562 28.23 -22.50 -30.73
CA ALA A 562 29.63 -22.86 -30.89
C ALA A 562 30.56 -22.22 -29.83
N ALA A 563 31.77 -22.79 -29.71
CA ALA A 563 32.82 -22.32 -28.81
C ALA A 563 33.53 -21.04 -29.31
N GLY A 564 34.45 -20.52 -28.49
CA GLY A 564 35.27 -19.35 -28.82
C GLY A 564 34.43 -18.07 -28.93
N SER A 565 34.64 -17.28 -29.99
CA SER A 565 33.96 -15.99 -30.20
C SER A 565 32.44 -16.08 -30.37
N HIS A 566 31.90 -17.29 -30.51
CA HIS A 566 30.46 -17.56 -30.54
C HIS A 566 29.82 -17.60 -29.14
N LEU A 567 30.63 -17.62 -28.07
CA LEU A 567 30.23 -17.55 -26.66
C LEU A 567 29.15 -18.58 -26.24
N GLY A 568 29.07 -19.72 -26.93
CA GLY A 568 28.06 -20.73 -26.65
C GLY A 568 26.62 -20.30 -26.95
N TYR A 569 26.39 -19.19 -27.67
CA TYR A 569 25.04 -18.68 -27.98
C TYR A 569 24.68 -18.72 -29.47
N SER A 570 25.67 -18.66 -30.37
CA SER A 570 25.45 -18.61 -31.83
C SER A 570 26.27 -19.68 -32.56
N GLY A 571 25.88 -20.01 -33.78
CA GLY A 571 26.58 -21.01 -34.59
C GLY A 571 26.33 -22.46 -34.14
N ASP A 572 26.74 -23.39 -34.98
CA ASP A 572 26.60 -24.83 -34.75
C ASP A 572 27.88 -25.37 -34.08
N ASN A 573 27.73 -26.07 -32.95
CA ASN A 573 28.83 -26.69 -32.24
C ASN A 573 29.10 -28.15 -32.67
N GLY A 574 28.25 -28.73 -33.51
CA GLY A 574 28.34 -30.10 -34.02
C GLY A 574 28.27 -31.20 -32.97
N SER A 575 27.83 -30.90 -31.75
CA SER A 575 27.96 -31.76 -30.56
C SER A 575 26.69 -31.83 -29.72
N THR A 576 25.94 -30.73 -29.59
CA THR A 576 24.61 -30.70 -28.97
C THR A 576 23.52 -30.74 -30.04
N PRO A 577 22.29 -31.22 -29.72
CA PRO A 577 21.19 -31.37 -30.67
C PRO A 577 20.77 -30.11 -31.43
#